data_AF-A0A369Q4E6-F1
#
_entry.id   AF-A0A369Q4E6-F1
#
_cell.length_a   1.000
_cell.length_b   1.000
_cell.length_c   1.000
_cell.angle_alpha   90.00
_cell.angle_beta   90.00
_cell.angle_gamma   90.00
#
_symmetry.space_group_name_H-M   'P 1'
#
loop_
_entity.id
_entity.type
_entity.pdbx_description
1 polymer ?
#
loop_
_entity_poly.entity_id
_entity_poly.type
_entity_poly.pdbx_seq_one_letter_code
_entity_poly.pdbx_strand_id
1 'polypeptide(L)'
;MAHDCTITAVMKTVQQDMFRLAANRGATQKMIAAKTGLSSSVIGQYARGESAMSGPSLFKMIGVIPDDLLSLLLPDGMFFVRAGGDLDHDTLATHCIEYAAEYAAARNPASPDGVDIAECESERLTACGSKLKAVGA
;
A
#
# COMPACT_ATOMS: atom_id res chain seq x y z
N MET A 1 25.81 2.70 16.06
CA MET A 1 25.65 1.73 17.16
C MET A 1 24.35 1.93 17.96
N ALA A 2 24.15 3.05 18.69
CA ALA A 2 22.88 3.25 19.44
C ALA A 2 21.65 3.49 18.54
N HIS A 3 21.82 4.21 17.42
CA HIS A 3 20.76 4.43 16.43
C HIS A 3 20.32 3.15 15.70
N ASP A 4 21.26 2.24 15.40
CA ASP A 4 21.00 1.00 14.64
C ASP A 4 20.15 -0.01 15.43
N CYS A 5 20.36 -0.09 16.75
CA CYS A 5 19.51 -0.90 17.64
C CYS A 5 18.06 -0.40 17.65
N THR A 6 17.87 0.91 17.54
CA THR A 6 16.54 1.53 17.56
C THR A 6 15.78 1.22 16.27
N ILE A 7 16.41 1.38 15.11
CA ILE A 7 15.81 1.08 13.81
C ILE A 7 15.43 -0.40 13.71
N THR A 8 16.31 -1.29 14.15
CA THR A 8 16.04 -2.74 14.12
C THR A 8 14.88 -3.12 15.04
N ALA A 9 14.76 -2.49 16.21
CA ALA A 9 13.66 -2.73 17.15
C ALA A 9 12.31 -2.23 16.61
N VAL A 10 12.29 -1.05 15.97
CA VAL A 10 11.10 -0.53 15.29
C VAL A 10 10.67 -1.47 14.17
N MET A 11 11.60 -1.90 13.31
CA MET A 11 11.31 -2.82 12.21
C MET A 11 10.70 -4.13 12.71
N LYS A 12 11.22 -4.70 13.80
CA LYS A 12 10.67 -5.91 14.43
C LYS A 12 9.24 -5.72 14.93
N THR A 13 8.93 -4.56 15.48
CA THR A 13 7.57 -4.23 15.97
C THR A 13 6.59 -4.12 14.82
N VAL A 14 6.96 -3.36 13.78
CA VAL A 14 6.16 -3.20 12.56
C VAL A 14 5.93 -4.54 11.87
N GLN A 15 6.95 -5.41 11.84
CA GLN A 15 6.85 -6.75 11.30
C GLN A 15 5.84 -7.63 12.08
N GLN A 16 5.80 -7.54 13.41
CA GLN A 16 4.79 -8.22 14.21
C GLN A 16 3.38 -7.74 13.84
N ASP A 17 3.19 -6.42 13.68
CA ASP A 17 1.91 -5.84 13.27
C ASP A 17 1.49 -6.29 11.88
N MET A 18 2.42 -6.31 10.91
CA MET A 18 2.18 -6.86 9.57
C MET A 18 1.67 -8.31 9.66
N PHE A 19 2.31 -9.18 10.44
CA PHE A 19 1.87 -10.58 10.59
C PHE A 19 0.51 -10.71 11.30
N ARG A 20 0.25 -9.88 12.32
CA ARG A 20 -1.04 -9.83 13.03
C ARG A 20 -2.17 -9.41 12.09
N LEU A 21 -1.96 -8.35 11.33
CA LEU A 21 -2.93 -7.85 10.34
C LEU A 21 -3.13 -8.83 9.19
N ALA A 22 -2.05 -9.49 8.73
CA ALA A 22 -2.13 -10.53 7.72
C ALA A 22 -2.99 -11.72 8.20
N ALA A 23 -2.80 -12.16 9.45
CA ALA A 23 -3.61 -13.23 10.04
C ALA A 23 -5.10 -12.86 10.12
N ASN A 24 -5.43 -11.61 10.48
CA ASN A 24 -6.80 -11.10 10.49
C ASN A 24 -7.46 -11.10 9.09
N ARG A 25 -6.65 -11.10 8.02
CA ARG A 25 -7.09 -11.18 6.62
C ARG A 25 -6.97 -12.60 6.04
N GLY A 26 -6.79 -13.61 6.89
CA GLY A 26 -6.72 -15.03 6.47
C GLY A 26 -5.34 -15.51 6.03
N ALA A 27 -4.33 -14.64 6.00
CA ALA A 27 -2.96 -15.02 5.68
C ALA A 27 -2.23 -15.57 6.91
N THR A 28 -2.50 -16.84 7.23
CA THR A 28 -1.89 -17.52 8.40
C THR A 28 -0.40 -17.77 8.21
N GLN A 29 0.37 -17.85 9.30
CA GLN A 29 1.81 -18.17 9.26
C GLN A 29 2.10 -19.49 8.51
N LYS A 30 1.23 -20.51 8.67
CA LYS A 30 1.35 -21.79 7.97
C LYS A 30 1.18 -21.62 6.45
N MET A 31 0.20 -20.82 6.03
CA MET A 31 0.00 -20.50 4.62
C MET A 31 1.18 -19.72 4.05
N ILE A 32 1.68 -18.73 4.80
CA ILE A 32 2.83 -17.92 4.40
C ILE A 32 4.07 -18.81 4.24
N ALA A 33 4.37 -19.68 5.21
CA ALA A 33 5.48 -20.63 5.11
C ALA A 33 5.38 -21.51 3.85
N ALA A 34 4.18 -22.06 3.59
CA ALA A 34 3.94 -22.90 2.42
C ALA A 34 4.12 -22.16 1.08
N LYS A 35 3.62 -20.92 0.98
CA LYS A 35 3.70 -20.12 -0.27
C LYS A 35 5.07 -19.50 -0.52
N THR A 36 5.78 -19.12 0.53
CA THR A 36 7.11 -18.48 0.42
C THR A 36 8.26 -19.49 0.33
N GLY A 37 8.02 -20.75 0.70
CA GLY A 37 9.07 -21.77 0.84
C GLY A 37 10.03 -21.51 2.00
N LEU A 38 9.70 -20.57 2.90
CA LEU A 38 10.43 -20.37 4.16
C LEU A 38 9.96 -21.37 5.21
N SER A 39 10.86 -21.79 6.10
CA SER A 39 10.47 -22.71 7.17
C SER A 39 9.50 -22.05 8.15
N SER A 40 8.58 -22.83 8.72
CA SER A 40 7.65 -22.34 9.74
C SER A 40 8.37 -21.74 10.95
N SER A 41 9.58 -22.22 11.25
CA SER A 41 10.42 -21.65 12.31
C SER A 41 10.84 -20.21 11.98
N VAL A 42 11.33 -19.96 10.77
CA VAL A 42 11.73 -18.62 10.31
C VAL A 42 10.54 -17.66 10.29
N ILE A 43 9.39 -18.11 9.76
CA ILE A 43 8.15 -17.30 9.78
C ILE A 43 7.73 -16.99 11.22
N GLY A 44 7.80 -17.98 12.13
CA GLY A 44 7.47 -17.78 13.53
C GLY A 44 8.40 -16.79 14.23
N GLN A 45 9.70 -16.83 13.96
CA GLN A 45 10.66 -15.86 14.49
C GLN A 45 10.35 -14.45 14.01
N TYR A 46 9.97 -14.29 12.73
CA TYR A 46 9.57 -13.00 12.20
C TYR A 46 8.26 -12.49 12.84
N ALA A 47 7.24 -13.34 12.92
CA ALA A 47 5.96 -12.97 13.49
C ALA A 47 6.04 -12.63 14.99
N ARG A 48 7.03 -13.17 15.71
CA ARG A 48 7.31 -12.82 17.12
C ARG A 48 8.30 -11.68 17.28
N GLY A 49 8.87 -11.12 16.21
CA GLY A 49 9.86 -10.04 16.28
C GLY A 49 11.21 -10.48 16.86
N GLU A 50 11.49 -11.78 16.93
CA GLU A 50 12.75 -12.33 17.45
C GLU A 50 13.91 -11.98 16.52
N SER A 51 13.66 -12.01 15.20
CA SER A 51 14.61 -11.64 14.15
C SER A 51 14.00 -10.62 13.19
N ALA A 52 14.85 -9.75 12.64
CA ALA A 52 14.47 -8.87 11.55
C ALA A 52 14.49 -9.66 10.24
N MET A 53 13.47 -9.47 9.40
CA MET A 53 13.40 -10.09 8.08
C MET A 53 14.54 -9.61 7.19
N SER A 54 15.18 -10.53 6.49
CA SER A 54 16.19 -10.19 5.48
C SER A 54 15.53 -9.73 4.18
N GLY A 55 16.23 -8.91 3.39
CA GLY A 55 15.76 -8.49 2.06
C GLY A 55 15.29 -9.65 1.16
N PRO A 56 16.05 -10.75 1.03
CA PRO A 56 15.60 -11.92 0.27
C PRO A 56 14.31 -12.56 0.79
N SER A 57 14.10 -12.53 2.11
CA SER A 57 12.86 -13.04 2.71
C SER A 57 11.69 -12.11 2.42
N LEU A 58 11.91 -10.79 2.41
CA LEU A 58 10.91 -9.80 2.01
C LEU A 58 10.44 -10.02 0.56
N PHE A 59 11.37 -10.23 -0.38
CA PHE A 59 11.00 -10.52 -1.78
C PHE A 59 10.14 -11.78 -1.91
N LYS A 60 10.37 -12.81 -1.09
CA LYS A 60 9.52 -14.01 -1.06
C LYS A 60 8.12 -13.75 -0.53
N MET A 61 7.89 -12.69 0.25
CA MET A 61 6.57 -12.33 0.76
C MET A 61 5.69 -11.63 -0.28
N ILE A 62 6.30 -11.05 -1.33
CA ILE A 62 5.58 -10.35 -2.40
C ILE A 62 4.60 -11.32 -3.08
N GLY A 63 3.33 -10.91 -3.20
CA GLY A 63 2.26 -11.77 -3.73
C GLY A 63 1.71 -12.82 -2.75
N VAL A 64 2.31 -12.97 -1.57
CA VAL A 64 1.82 -13.86 -0.49
C VAL A 64 1.13 -13.06 0.61
N ILE A 65 1.75 -11.95 1.02
CA ILE A 65 1.17 -10.97 1.94
C ILE A 65 0.61 -9.82 1.10
N PRO A 66 -0.56 -9.25 1.48
CA PRO A 66 -1.09 -8.05 0.83
C PRO A 66 -0.07 -6.90 0.77
N ASP A 67 0.02 -6.23 -0.38
CA ASP A 67 1.06 -5.22 -0.65
C ASP A 67 0.93 -3.99 0.27
N ASP A 68 -0.29 -3.65 0.71
CA ASP A 68 -0.54 -2.60 1.69
C ASP A 68 0.05 -2.95 3.07
N LEU A 69 0.06 -4.23 3.46
CA LEU A 69 0.70 -4.68 4.69
C LEU A 69 2.22 -4.74 4.56
N LEU A 70 2.74 -5.16 3.40
CA LEU A 70 4.19 -5.10 3.13
C LEU A 70 4.71 -3.67 3.16
N SER A 71 3.88 -2.69 2.76
CA SER A 71 4.22 -1.26 2.80
C SER A 71 4.49 -0.76 4.21
N LEU A 72 3.95 -1.41 5.25
CA LEU A 72 4.27 -1.07 6.64
C LEU A 72 5.77 -1.17 6.93
N LEU A 73 6.48 -2.10 6.26
CA LEU A 73 7.92 -2.32 6.44
C LEU A 73 8.79 -1.25 5.76
N LEU A 74 8.19 -0.34 4.98
CA LEU A 74 8.89 0.72 4.28
C LEU A 74 8.85 2.03 5.10
N PRO A 75 9.80 2.95 4.88
CA PRO A 75 9.71 4.28 5.49
C PRO A 75 8.48 5.06 5.01
N ASP A 76 8.06 6.04 5.80
CA ASP A 76 6.92 6.89 5.50
C ASP A 76 6.97 7.46 4.06
N GLY A 77 5.83 7.39 3.37
CA GLY A 77 5.69 7.84 1.98
C GLY A 77 6.13 6.83 0.92
N MET A 78 6.66 5.66 1.30
CA MET A 78 6.95 4.57 0.37
C MET A 78 5.91 3.46 0.47
N PHE A 79 5.51 2.92 -0.69
CA PHE A 79 4.47 1.90 -0.79
C PHE A 79 4.87 0.84 -1.80
N PHE A 80 4.58 -0.42 -1.49
CA PHE A 80 4.51 -1.48 -2.48
C PHE A 80 3.22 -1.28 -3.27
N VAL A 81 3.39 -0.93 -4.53
CA VAL A 81 2.31 -0.92 -5.52
C VAL A 81 2.64 -1.97 -6.56
N ARG A 82 1.66 -2.79 -6.93
CA ARG A 82 1.81 -3.60 -8.13
C ARG A 82 1.86 -2.64 -9.30
N ALA A 83 2.95 -2.70 -10.06
CA ALA A 83 2.90 -2.19 -11.42
C ALA A 83 1.79 -2.99 -12.12
N GLY A 84 0.71 -2.31 -12.52
CA GLY A 84 -0.34 -2.96 -13.29
C GLY A 84 0.26 -3.63 -14.51
N GLY A 85 -0.23 -4.82 -14.87
CA GLY A 85 -0.05 -5.33 -16.23
C GLY A 85 -0.66 -4.36 -17.24
N ASP A 86 -0.33 -4.54 -18.54
CA ASP A 86 -0.66 -3.67 -19.69
C ASP A 86 -1.64 -2.53 -19.33
N LEU A 87 -1.06 -1.36 -19.08
CA LEU A 87 -1.81 -0.16 -18.79
C LEU A 87 -2.75 0.12 -19.97
N ASP A 88 -4.06 0.05 -19.72
CA ASP A 88 -5.04 0.52 -20.68
C ASP A 88 -4.93 2.05 -20.79
N HIS A 89 -4.13 2.48 -21.75
CA HIS A 89 -3.82 3.89 -21.98
C HIS A 89 -5.06 4.69 -22.36
N ASP A 90 -6.05 4.08 -23.01
CA ASP A 90 -7.29 4.75 -23.43
C ASP A 90 -8.19 4.99 -22.21
N THR A 91 -8.31 4.00 -21.34
CA THR A 91 -9.03 4.13 -20.06
C THR A 91 -8.35 5.16 -19.15
N LEU A 92 -7.01 5.14 -19.06
CA LEU A 92 -6.27 6.15 -18.30
C LEU A 92 -6.47 7.55 -18.86
N ALA A 93 -6.37 7.74 -20.18
CA ALA A 93 -6.58 9.02 -20.83
C ALA A 93 -8.00 9.56 -20.58
N THR A 94 -9.01 8.69 -20.64
CA THR A 94 -10.40 9.03 -20.35
C THR A 94 -10.56 9.54 -18.92
N HIS A 95 -10.05 8.81 -17.93
CA HIS A 95 -10.15 9.23 -16.53
C HIS A 95 -9.36 10.51 -16.22
N CYS A 96 -8.23 10.73 -16.89
CA CYS A 96 -7.47 11.98 -16.77
C CYS A 96 -8.28 13.17 -17.31
N ILE A 97 -8.98 13.00 -18.44
CA ILE A 97 -9.86 14.04 -18.99
C ILE A 97 -11.04 14.31 -18.07
N GLU A 98 -11.70 13.27 -17.55
CA GLU A 98 -12.79 13.39 -16.57
C GLU A 98 -12.34 14.18 -15.33
N TYR A 99 -11.20 13.83 -14.76
CA TYR A 99 -10.64 14.52 -13.60
C TYR A 99 -10.31 15.99 -13.91
N ALA A 100 -9.67 16.26 -15.05
CA ALA A 100 -9.32 17.61 -15.44
C ALA A 100 -10.54 18.49 -15.67
N ALA A 101 -11.60 17.95 -16.29
CA ALA A 101 -12.86 18.65 -16.50
C ALA A 101 -13.56 18.97 -15.17
N GLU A 102 -13.64 18.00 -14.26
CA GLU A 102 -14.19 18.20 -12.92
C GLU A 102 -13.40 19.21 -12.09
N TYR A 103 -12.07 19.18 -12.17
CA TYR A 103 -11.20 20.14 -11.50
C TYR A 103 -11.39 21.57 -12.04
N ALA A 104 -11.47 21.72 -13.36
CA ALA A 104 -11.76 23.01 -13.98
C ALA A 104 -13.16 23.52 -13.63
N ALA A 105 -14.15 22.62 -13.56
CA ALA A 105 -15.51 22.96 -13.16
C ALA A 105 -15.60 23.37 -11.68
N ALA A 106 -14.82 22.74 -10.79
CA ALA A 106 -14.81 23.12 -9.38
C ALA A 106 -14.18 24.51 -9.16
N ARG A 107 -13.16 24.89 -9.94
CA ARG A 107 -12.44 26.16 -9.76
C ARG A 107 -13.03 27.30 -10.55
N ASN A 108 -14.29 27.63 -10.30
CA ASN A 108 -14.98 28.71 -10.98
C ASN A 108 -15.60 29.70 -9.98
N PRO A 109 -15.68 31.01 -10.26
CA PRO A 109 -16.20 31.99 -9.29
C PRO A 109 -17.63 31.75 -8.78
N ALA A 110 -18.43 30.91 -9.44
CA ALA A 110 -19.77 30.52 -9.03
C ALA A 110 -19.82 29.19 -8.24
N SER A 111 -18.67 28.55 -7.98
CA SER A 111 -18.55 27.43 -7.05
C SER A 111 -18.77 27.89 -5.60
N PRO A 112 -19.21 27.00 -4.68
CA PRO A 112 -19.45 27.33 -3.28
C PRO A 112 -18.29 28.07 -2.58
N ASP A 113 -17.05 27.68 -2.85
CA ASP A 113 -15.84 28.34 -2.31
C ASP A 113 -15.09 29.15 -3.39
N GLY A 114 -15.79 29.49 -4.48
CA GLY A 114 -15.25 30.26 -5.60
C GLY A 114 -14.12 29.52 -6.32
N VAL A 115 -12.90 30.05 -6.28
CA VAL A 115 -11.77 29.44 -7.01
C VAL A 115 -11.10 28.32 -6.19
N ASP A 116 -11.44 28.22 -4.91
CA ASP A 116 -11.00 27.15 -4.00
C ASP A 116 -11.95 25.96 -4.09
N ILE A 117 -11.45 24.79 -3.71
CA ILE A 117 -12.19 23.53 -3.79
C ILE A 117 -13.02 23.36 -2.52
N ALA A 118 -14.33 23.36 -2.64
CA ALA A 118 -15.25 23.09 -1.55
C ALA A 118 -15.27 21.60 -1.15
N GLU A 119 -15.78 21.29 0.04
CA GLU A 119 -15.85 19.91 0.56
C GLU A 119 -16.60 18.96 -0.40
N CYS A 120 -17.73 19.40 -0.95
CA CYS A 120 -18.50 18.62 -1.92
C CYS A 120 -17.77 18.39 -3.25
N GLU A 121 -16.88 19.30 -3.66
CA GLU A 121 -16.07 19.18 -4.86
C GLU A 121 -14.87 18.27 -4.63
N SER A 122 -14.28 18.34 -3.43
CA SER A 122 -13.23 17.45 -2.97
C SER A 122 -13.68 16.00 -2.98
N GLU A 123 -14.92 15.72 -2.55
CA GLU A 123 -15.51 14.38 -2.63
C GLU A 123 -15.63 13.87 -4.08
N ARG A 124 -16.12 14.71 -5.01
CA ARG A 124 -16.21 14.35 -6.44
C ARG A 124 -14.84 14.14 -7.07
N LEU A 125 -13.88 15.01 -6.77
CA LEU A 125 -12.50 14.90 -7.26
C LEU A 125 -11.82 13.64 -6.70
N THR A 126 -12.09 13.30 -5.44
CA THR A 126 -11.63 12.04 -4.82
C THR A 126 -12.26 10.84 -5.52
N ALA A 127 -13.55 10.90 -5.87
CA ALA A 127 -14.20 9.84 -6.64
C ALA A 127 -13.60 9.69 -8.05
N CYS A 128 -13.34 10.78 -8.79
CA CYS A 128 -12.66 10.72 -10.09
C CYS A 128 -11.21 10.23 -9.97
N GLY A 129 -10.45 10.77 -9.01
CA GLY A 129 -9.07 10.37 -8.75
C GLY A 129 -8.94 8.92 -8.28
N SER A 130 -9.98 8.36 -7.64
CA SER A 130 -9.99 6.95 -7.26
C SER A 130 -9.95 6.01 -8.48
N LYS A 131 -10.51 6.42 -9.64
CA LYS A 131 -10.49 5.66 -10.90
C LYS A 131 -9.10 5.68 -11.58
N LEU A 132 -8.28 6.69 -11.26
CA LEU A 132 -6.89 6.78 -11.71
C LEU A 132 -5.94 5.87 -10.93
N LYS A 133 -6.37 5.35 -9.77
CA LYS A 133 -5.61 4.32 -9.07
C LYS A 133 -5.66 3.06 -9.92
N ALA A 134 -4.49 2.62 -10.41
CA ALA A 134 -4.36 1.40 -11.18
C ALA A 134 -5.06 0.23 -10.46
N VAL A 135 -6.18 -0.23 -11.02
CA VAL A 135 -6.83 -1.47 -10.60
C VAL A 135 -6.14 -2.57 -11.37
N GLY A 136 -5.17 -3.24 -10.72
CA GLY A 136 -4.61 -4.47 -11.28
C GLY A 136 -5.70 -5.52 -11.42
N ALA A 137 -5.79 -6.14 -12.59
CA ALA A 137 -6.66 -7.29 -12.86
C ALA A 137 -6.42 -8.46 -11.90
#